data_AF-A0A2D4G666-F1
#
_entry.id   AF-A0A2D4G666-F1
#
_cell.length_a   1.000
_cell.length_b   1.000
_cell.length_c   1.000
_cell.angle_alpha   90.00
_cell.angle_beta   90.00
_cell.angle_gamma   90.00
#
_symmetry.space_group_name_H-M   'P 1'
#
loop_
_entity.id
_entity.type
_entity.pdbx_description
1 polymer ?
#
loop_
_entity_poly.entity_id
_entity_poly.type
_entity_poly.pdbx_seq_one_letter_code
_entity_poly.pdbx_strand_id
1 'polypeptide(L)'
;MTLVEAFEVNKKKSEAAFRFDLPNRMLLWHGSRLGNWAGILSQGLRVAPPEAPVTGYMFGKGIYFADMSSKSANYCFATREKDIGFLLLSEVALGECNELLEANPEAEKLLISKHSTKGLGKFTPAGCVSLHGATV
;
A
#
# COMPACT_ATOMS: atom_id res chain seq x y z
N MET A 1 16.74 -10.29 0.38
CA MET A 1 16.08 -9.62 -0.76
C MET A 1 17.15 -8.82 -1.49
N THR A 2 17.29 -9.02 -2.79
CA THR A 2 18.29 -8.34 -3.63
C THR A 2 17.52 -7.59 -4.71
N LEU A 3 17.84 -6.30 -4.92
CA LEU A 3 17.30 -5.53 -6.03
C LEU A 3 17.97 -6.01 -7.32
N VAL A 4 17.19 -6.58 -8.23
CA VAL A 4 17.68 -7.03 -9.54
C VAL A 4 17.56 -5.90 -10.56
N GLU A 5 16.38 -5.28 -10.63
CA GLU A 5 16.07 -4.22 -11.57
C GLU A 5 14.98 -3.31 -10.98
N ALA A 6 14.95 -2.05 -11.45
CA ALA A 6 13.93 -1.08 -11.07
C ALA A 6 13.34 -0.45 -12.34
N PHE A 7 12.02 -0.29 -12.36
CA PHE A 7 11.29 0.30 -13.46
C PHE A 7 10.48 1.49 -12.96
N GLU A 8 10.45 2.56 -13.74
CA GLU A 8 9.51 3.66 -13.52
C GLU A 8 8.14 3.27 -14.10
N VAL A 9 7.10 3.42 -13.28
CA VAL A 9 5.71 3.16 -13.70
C VAL A 9 4.99 4.48 -13.88
N ASN A 10 4.79 4.90 -15.13
CA ASN A 10 3.98 6.08 -15.44
C ASN A 10 2.56 5.67 -15.85
N LYS A 11 1.57 6.05 -15.04
CA LYS A 11 0.15 5.82 -15.32
C LYS A 11 -0.61 7.14 -15.34
N LYS A 12 -0.53 7.86 -16.48
CA LYS A 12 -1.15 9.19 -16.71
C LYS A 12 -2.58 9.34 -16.17
N LYS A 13 -3.43 8.30 -16.30
CA LYS A 13 -4.81 8.33 -15.75
C LYS A 13 -4.84 8.42 -14.23
N SER A 14 -3.92 7.74 -13.54
CA SER A 14 -3.79 7.77 -12.08
C SER A 14 -3.28 9.12 -11.59
N GLU A 15 -2.35 9.74 -12.32
CA GLU A 15 -1.82 11.07 -12.00
C GLU A 15 -2.92 12.14 -12.01
N ALA A 16 -3.78 12.15 -13.04
CA ALA A 16 -4.89 13.09 -13.12
C ALA A 16 -5.95 12.91 -12.02
N ALA A 17 -6.08 11.71 -11.44
CA ALA A 17 -7.04 11.39 -10.38
C ALA A 17 -6.42 11.45 -8.97
N PHE A 18 -5.13 11.75 -8.87
CA PHE A 18 -4.41 11.74 -7.59
C PHE A 18 -4.81 12.94 -6.72
N ARG A 19 -4.99 12.70 -5.42
CA ARG A 19 -5.43 13.70 -4.44
C ARG A 19 -4.25 14.52 -3.90
N PHE A 20 -3.70 15.37 -4.75
CA PHE A 20 -2.59 16.28 -4.39
C PHE A 20 -2.94 17.28 -3.29
N ASP A 21 -4.24 17.52 -3.06
CA ASP A 21 -4.79 18.41 -2.03
C ASP A 21 -4.68 17.84 -0.61
N LEU A 22 -4.51 16.53 -0.45
CA LEU A 22 -4.36 15.91 0.87
C LEU A 22 -2.93 16.05 1.41
N PRO A 23 -2.77 16.28 2.72
CA PRO A 23 -1.47 16.22 3.37
C PRO A 23 -0.96 14.77 3.47
N ASN A 24 0.23 14.59 4.04
CA ASN A 24 0.79 13.28 4.36
C ASN A 24 0.88 12.34 3.15
N ARG A 25 1.53 12.82 2.09
CA ARG A 25 1.86 12.01 0.93
C ARG A 25 3.09 11.18 1.24
N MET A 26 3.00 9.87 1.13
CA MET A 26 4.08 8.94 1.45
C MET A 26 4.39 8.01 0.29
N LEU A 27 5.65 7.64 0.13
CA LEU A 27 6.08 6.63 -0.82
C LEU A 27 6.10 5.26 -0.11
N LEU A 28 5.13 4.39 -0.41
CA LEU A 28 4.90 3.15 0.35
C LEU A 28 4.94 1.89 -0.51
N TRP A 29 5.32 0.79 0.11
CA TRP A 29 5.50 -0.52 -0.52
C TRP A 29 4.21 -1.32 -0.61
N HIS A 30 3.97 -1.94 -1.75
CA HIS A 30 2.94 -2.95 -1.97
C HIS A 30 3.55 -4.21 -2.61
N GLY A 31 3.22 -5.38 -2.07
CA GLY A 31 3.64 -6.67 -2.61
C GLY A 31 2.42 -7.52 -2.98
N SER A 32 2.55 -8.31 -4.04
CA SER A 32 1.49 -9.20 -4.52
C SER A 32 2.08 -10.41 -5.23
N ARG A 33 1.28 -11.48 -5.33
CA ARG A 33 1.65 -12.69 -6.09
C ARG A 33 1.94 -12.36 -7.54
N LEU A 34 2.90 -13.09 -8.14
CA LEU A 34 3.36 -12.84 -9.51
C LEU A 34 2.19 -12.78 -10.53
N GLY A 35 1.20 -13.65 -10.41
CA GLY A 35 0.04 -13.70 -11.31
C GLY A 35 -0.88 -12.46 -11.28
N ASN A 36 -0.76 -11.59 -10.27
CA ASN A 36 -1.63 -10.42 -10.12
C ASN A 36 -1.10 -9.19 -10.87
N TRP A 37 0.19 -9.16 -11.24
CA TRP A 37 0.85 -7.95 -11.73
C TRP A 37 0.33 -7.45 -13.07
N ALA A 38 -0.05 -8.35 -13.99
CA ALA A 38 -0.68 -7.94 -15.25
C ALA A 38 -1.99 -7.16 -14.99
N GLY A 39 -2.79 -7.60 -14.01
CA GLY A 39 -4.00 -6.89 -13.57
C GLY A 39 -3.67 -5.56 -12.91
N ILE A 40 -2.73 -5.54 -11.97
CA ILE A 40 -2.32 -4.31 -11.26
C ILE A 40 -1.78 -3.26 -12.24
N LEU A 41 -0.89 -3.63 -13.17
CA LEU A 41 -0.29 -2.71 -14.12
C LEU A 41 -1.30 -2.21 -15.16
N SER A 42 -2.20 -3.07 -15.64
CA SER A 42 -3.24 -2.66 -16.60
C SER A 42 -4.34 -1.81 -15.96
N GLN A 43 -4.82 -2.20 -14.78
CA GLN A 43 -6.05 -1.67 -14.20
C GLN A 43 -5.87 -0.83 -12.92
N GLY A 44 -4.68 -0.88 -12.31
CA GLY A 44 -4.38 -0.23 -11.03
C GLY A 44 -4.68 -1.15 -9.84
N LEU A 45 -4.25 -0.72 -8.66
CA LEU A 45 -4.66 -1.35 -7.41
C LEU A 45 -6.15 -1.08 -7.17
N ARG A 46 -6.89 -2.10 -6.72
CA ARG A 46 -8.33 -2.01 -6.50
C ARG A 46 -8.68 -2.50 -5.11
N VAL A 47 -9.68 -1.86 -4.52
CA VAL A 47 -10.33 -2.37 -3.31
C VAL A 47 -11.03 -3.67 -3.67
N ALA A 48 -11.02 -4.62 -2.73
CA ALA A 48 -11.79 -5.85 -2.87
C ALA A 48 -13.26 -5.53 -3.09
N PRO A 49 -13.96 -6.27 -3.97
CA PRO A 49 -15.32 -5.91 -4.33
C PRO A 49 -16.31 -6.20 -3.17
N PRO A 50 -17.51 -5.59 -3.15
CA PRO A 50 -18.46 -5.70 -2.04
C PRO A 50 -18.88 -7.13 -1.69
N GLU A 51 -18.90 -8.03 -2.67
CA GLU A 51 -19.24 -9.44 -2.53
C GLU A 51 -18.14 -10.29 -1.88
N ALA A 52 -16.88 -9.81 -1.86
CA ALA A 52 -15.80 -10.54 -1.22
C ALA A 52 -16.03 -10.62 0.31
N PRO A 53 -15.75 -11.76 0.97
CA PRO A 53 -15.88 -11.85 2.42
C PRO A 53 -15.06 -10.76 3.13
N VAL A 54 -15.63 -10.11 4.16
CA VAL A 54 -14.87 -9.15 4.99
C VAL A 54 -13.80 -9.88 5.82
N THR A 55 -14.03 -11.16 6.11
CA THR A 55 -13.10 -12.02 6.82
C THR A 55 -11.78 -12.15 6.04
N GLY A 56 -10.67 -11.80 6.70
CA GLY A 56 -9.33 -11.81 6.11
C GLY A 56 -8.73 -10.42 5.85
N TYR A 57 -9.52 -9.34 5.99
CA TYR A 57 -9.01 -7.96 5.92
C TYR A 57 -8.84 -7.36 7.31
N MET A 58 -7.58 -7.09 7.70
CA MET A 58 -7.23 -6.63 9.06
C MET A 58 -7.88 -5.29 9.44
N PHE A 59 -8.09 -4.42 8.46
CA PHE A 59 -8.66 -3.07 8.64
C PHE A 59 -9.79 -2.78 7.63
N GLY A 60 -10.55 -3.81 7.26
CA GLY A 60 -11.64 -3.69 6.27
C GLY A 60 -11.17 -3.65 4.82
N LYS A 61 -12.10 -3.41 3.89
CA LYS A 61 -11.79 -3.46 2.46
C LYS A 61 -11.08 -2.17 2.03
N GLY A 62 -9.80 -2.29 1.73
CA GLY A 62 -8.97 -1.17 1.30
C GLY A 62 -7.77 -1.62 0.48
N ILE A 63 -6.93 -0.66 0.12
CA ILE A 63 -5.63 -0.92 -0.50
C ILE A 63 -4.58 -0.81 0.59
N TYR A 64 -3.80 -1.88 0.78
CA TYR A 64 -2.85 -2.01 1.87
C TYR A 64 -1.44 -1.71 1.40
N PHE A 65 -0.72 -0.92 2.20
CA PHE A 65 0.67 -0.55 1.98
C PHE A 65 1.49 -0.74 3.27
N ALA A 66 2.81 -0.73 3.14
CA ALA A 66 3.74 -0.72 4.27
C ALA A 66 4.90 0.25 4.02
N ASP A 67 5.40 0.84 5.09
CA ASP A 67 6.65 1.59 5.16
C ASP A 67 7.88 0.67 5.16
N MET A 68 7.72 -0.58 5.61
CA MET A 68 8.78 -1.59 5.61
C MET A 68 8.69 -2.52 4.39
N SER A 69 9.74 -2.53 3.56
CA SER A 69 9.79 -3.32 2.31
C SER A 69 9.61 -4.83 2.54
N SER A 70 10.21 -5.40 3.59
CA SER A 70 10.12 -6.82 3.93
C SER A 70 8.69 -7.25 4.31
N LYS A 71 7.90 -6.35 4.91
CA LYS A 71 6.48 -6.61 5.22
C LYS A 71 5.69 -6.80 3.93
N SER A 72 5.90 -5.94 2.94
CA SER A 72 5.26 -6.08 1.63
C SER A 72 5.81 -7.27 0.83
N ALA A 73 7.12 -7.57 0.92
CA ALA A 73 7.73 -8.70 0.22
C ALA A 73 7.14 -10.06 0.62
N ASN A 74 6.69 -10.21 1.88
CA ASN A 74 6.00 -11.43 2.32
C ASN A 74 4.71 -11.71 1.54
N TYR A 75 4.07 -10.69 0.94
CA TYR A 75 2.88 -10.85 0.10
C TYR A 75 3.21 -11.25 -1.35
N CYS A 76 4.49 -11.34 -1.74
CA CYS A 76 4.90 -11.87 -3.04
C CYS A 76 4.76 -13.40 -3.12
N PHE A 77 4.78 -14.11 -1.97
CA PHE A 77 4.79 -15.56 -1.89
C PHE A 77 5.89 -16.22 -2.73
N ALA A 78 7.08 -15.61 -2.78
CA ALA A 78 8.26 -16.20 -3.40
C ALA A 78 8.71 -17.46 -2.63
N THR A 79 9.24 -18.45 -3.36
CA THR A 79 9.81 -19.67 -2.79
C THR A 79 11.25 -19.85 -3.26
N ARG A 80 11.93 -20.91 -2.83
CA ARG A 80 13.31 -21.19 -3.31
C ARG A 80 13.34 -21.53 -4.80
N GLU A 81 12.27 -22.12 -5.31
CA GLU A 81 12.11 -22.50 -6.71
C GLU A 81 11.53 -21.37 -7.57
N LYS A 82 10.85 -20.41 -6.92
CA LYS A 82 10.25 -19.21 -7.53
C LYS A 82 10.71 -17.99 -6.76
N ASP A 83 11.96 -17.63 -6.94
CA ASP A 83 12.70 -16.65 -6.14
C ASP A 83 12.60 -15.21 -6.65
N ILE A 84 12.01 -15.00 -7.84
CA ILE A 84 11.71 -13.69 -8.40
C ILE A 84 10.30 -13.23 -8.00
N GLY A 85 10.22 -12.00 -7.46
CA GLY A 85 8.97 -11.31 -7.16
C GLY A 85 9.09 -9.82 -7.44
N PHE A 86 7.95 -9.14 -7.56
CA PHE A 86 7.90 -7.69 -7.72
C PHE A 86 7.42 -7.03 -6.43
N LEU A 87 7.96 -5.85 -6.18
CA LEU A 87 7.46 -4.88 -5.23
C LEU A 87 7.08 -3.62 -6.00
N LEU A 88 5.94 -3.04 -5.64
CA LEU A 88 5.54 -1.73 -6.13
C LEU A 88 5.79 -0.71 -5.04
N LEU A 89 6.34 0.42 -5.47
CA LEU A 89 6.48 1.61 -4.65
C LEU A 89 5.56 2.68 -5.24
N SER A 90 4.61 3.16 -4.44
CA SER A 90 3.56 4.10 -4.89
C SER A 90 3.52 5.33 -3.99
N GLU A 91 3.30 6.51 -4.59
CA GLU A 91 2.87 7.67 -3.81
C GLU A 91 1.43 7.44 -3.31
N VAL A 92 1.22 7.61 -2.02
CA VAL A 92 -0.05 7.40 -1.32
C VAL A 92 -0.40 8.67 -0.56
N ALA A 93 -1.49 9.32 -0.97
CA ALA A 93 -2.05 10.46 -0.27
C ALA A 93 -2.85 9.97 0.96
N LEU A 94 -2.20 9.89 2.12
CA LEU A 94 -2.82 9.35 3.33
C LEU A 94 -3.76 10.34 4.01
N GLY A 95 -3.52 11.64 3.86
CA GLY A 95 -4.22 12.68 4.61
C GLY A 95 -4.11 12.45 6.13
N GLU A 96 -5.15 12.87 6.84
CA GLU A 96 -5.37 12.55 8.25
C GLU A 96 -5.64 11.05 8.46
N CYS A 97 -4.81 10.40 9.27
CA CYS A 97 -4.86 8.97 9.55
C CYS A 97 -5.71 8.64 10.79
N ASN A 98 -6.48 7.56 10.71
CA ASN A 98 -7.08 6.92 11.86
C ASN A 98 -6.14 5.84 12.39
N GLU A 99 -5.48 6.11 13.52
CA GLU A 99 -4.52 5.19 14.08
C GLU A 99 -5.21 4.12 14.94
N LEU A 100 -4.88 2.85 14.69
CA LEU A 100 -5.44 1.71 15.40
C LEU A 100 -4.31 0.78 15.86
N LEU A 101 -4.38 0.32 17.11
CA LEU A 101 -3.42 -0.64 17.69
C LEU A 101 -3.74 -2.08 17.28
N GLU A 102 -5.02 -2.40 17.10
CA GLU A 102 -5.50 -3.76 16.85
C GLU A 102 -6.34 -3.82 15.57
N ALA A 103 -6.41 -5.02 14.99
CA ALA A 103 -7.21 -5.28 13.81
C ALA A 103 -8.69 -4.92 14.04
N ASN A 104 -9.28 -4.22 13.09
CA ASN A 104 -10.70 -3.90 13.10
C ASN A 104 -11.28 -4.00 11.68
N PRO A 105 -12.04 -5.06 11.37
CA PRO A 105 -12.66 -5.23 10.06
C PRO A 105 -13.63 -4.10 9.67
N GLU A 106 -14.11 -3.32 10.64
CA GLU A 106 -14.99 -2.18 10.44
C GLU A 106 -14.24 -0.82 10.48
N ALA A 107 -12.92 -0.81 10.36
CA ALA A 107 -12.10 0.40 10.48
C ALA A 107 -12.52 1.54 9.53
N GLU A 108 -13.10 1.22 8.37
CA GLU A 108 -13.66 2.21 7.44
C GLU A 108 -14.75 3.08 8.10
N LYS A 109 -15.60 2.49 8.95
CA LYS A 109 -16.66 3.21 9.67
C LYS A 109 -16.11 4.19 10.71
N LEU A 110 -14.83 4.05 11.08
CA LEU A 110 -14.16 4.89 12.06
C LEU A 110 -13.44 6.09 11.43
N LEU A 111 -13.50 6.25 10.11
CA LEU A 111 -12.90 7.37 9.37
C LEU A 111 -13.73 8.66 9.48
N ILE A 112 -13.99 9.11 10.71
CA ILE A 112 -14.70 10.38 10.95
C ILE A 112 -13.75 11.53 10.64
N SER A 113 -13.99 12.26 9.55
CA SER A 113 -13.15 13.37 9.08
C SER A 113 -11.68 12.97 8.81
N LYS A 114 -11.44 11.69 8.54
CA LYS A 114 -10.11 11.12 8.25
C LYS A 114 -10.15 10.41 6.89
N HIS A 115 -8.98 10.18 6.30
CA HIS A 115 -8.85 9.72 4.92
C HIS A 115 -8.29 8.30 4.80
N SER A 116 -7.53 7.85 5.81
CA SER A 116 -6.88 6.54 5.78
C SER A 116 -6.78 5.94 7.18
N THR A 117 -6.53 4.63 7.25
CA THR A 117 -6.31 3.90 8.51
C THR A 117 -4.84 3.52 8.62
N LYS A 118 -4.24 3.75 9.78
CA LYS A 118 -2.85 3.39 10.09
C LYS A 118 -2.81 2.39 11.24
N GLY A 119 -2.53 1.13 10.91
CA GLY A 119 -2.26 0.11 11.91
C GLY A 119 -0.88 0.35 12.55
N LEU A 120 -0.85 0.68 13.83
CA LEU A 120 0.37 1.00 14.56
C LEU A 120 1.18 -0.27 14.87
N GLY A 121 2.32 -0.41 14.21
CA GLY A 121 3.28 -1.47 14.50
C GLY A 121 4.16 -1.13 15.71
N LYS A 122 4.72 -2.17 16.35
CA LYS A 122 5.73 -2.00 17.42
C LYS A 122 7.04 -1.35 16.94
N PHE A 123 7.32 -1.48 15.64
CA PHE A 123 8.51 -0.96 14.99
C PHE A 123 8.09 -0.23 13.72
N THR A 124 8.72 0.92 13.47
CA THR A 124 8.55 1.78 12.30
C THR A 124 9.90 2.46 12.02
N PRO A 125 10.19 2.89 10.78
CA PRO A 125 11.38 3.68 10.49
C PRO A 125 11.48 4.91 11.40
N ALA A 126 12.70 5.22 11.85
CA ALA A 126 12.98 6.45 12.59
C ALA A 126 13.44 7.54 11.62
N GLY A 127 12.70 8.64 11.56
CA GLY A 127 12.97 9.77 10.65
C GLY A 127 12.21 9.70 9.33
N CYS A 128 12.31 10.77 8.55
CA CYS A 128 11.70 10.85 7.24
C CYS A 128 12.51 11.74 6.29
N VAL A 129 12.49 11.42 5.00
CA VAL A 129 13.10 12.24 3.93
C VAL A 129 12.01 12.62 2.94
N SER A 130 12.01 13.87 2.47
CA SER A 130 11.10 14.29 1.41
C SER A 130 11.74 14.12 0.03
N LEU A 131 11.11 13.36 -0.84
CA LEU A 131 11.45 13.22 -2.25
C LEU A 131 10.27 13.71 -3.09
N HIS A 132 10.48 14.78 -3.87
CA HIS A 132 9.44 15.39 -4.72
C HIS A 132 8.12 15.70 -4.01
N GLY A 133 8.17 16.03 -2.71
CA GLY A 133 7.00 16.34 -1.90
C GLY A 133 6.24 15.12 -1.37
N ALA A 134 6.78 13.91 -1.54
CA ALA A 134 6.36 12.70 -0.84
C ALA A 134 7.39 12.32 0.22
N THR A 135 6.91 11.84 1.36
CA THR A 135 7.73 11.39 2.49
C THR A 135 8.13 9.93 2.31
N VAL A 136 9.41 9.63 2.55
CA VAL A 136 10.01 8.29 2.55
C VAL A 136 10.60 7.97 3.92
#